data_AF-A0A1Q3EHD7-F1
#
_entry.id   AF-A0A1Q3EHD7-F1
#
_cell.length_a   1.000
_cell.length_b   1.000
_cell.length_c   1.000
_cell.angle_alpha   90.00
_cell.angle_beta   90.00
_cell.angle_gamma   90.00
#
_symmetry.space_group_name_H-M   'P 1'
#
loop_
_entity.id
_entity.type
_entity.pdbx_description
1 polymer ?
#
loop_
_entity_poly.entity_id
_entity_poly.type
_entity_poly.pdbx_seq_one_letter_code
_entity_poly.pdbx_strand_id
1 'polypeptide(L)'
;MSEIAALIRQLRIKSGAAKRLWKENTLYRKDTVDLQLKLDKMIADGAEEWDLKNARRLVEESQKMVIDTSVRMGRAVGELRDVVIKARTEPLLAEDNDFLSAEAFLEEAAL
;
A
#
# COMPACT_ATOMS: atom_id res chain seq x y z
N MET A 1 -17.50 2.92 -27.73
CA MET A 1 -17.58 1.61 -27.03
C MET A 1 -16.20 1.01 -26.71
N SER A 2 -15.21 1.05 -27.61
CA SER A 2 -13.87 0.49 -27.34
C SER A 2 -13.10 1.20 -26.21
N GLU A 3 -13.15 2.54 -26.17
CA GLU A 3 -12.48 3.37 -25.14
C GLU A 3 -13.02 3.12 -23.71
N ILE A 4 -14.35 3.10 -23.55
CA ILE A 4 -15.00 2.85 -22.25
C ILE A 4 -14.64 1.47 -21.71
N ALA A 5 -14.68 0.44 -22.56
CA ALA A 5 -14.27 -0.90 -22.17
C ALA A 5 -12.79 -0.96 -21.77
N ALA A 6 -11.93 -0.18 -22.43
CA ALA A 6 -10.53 -0.06 -22.06
C ALA A 6 -10.35 0.64 -20.69
N LEU A 7 -11.11 1.69 -20.40
CA LEU A 7 -11.10 2.38 -19.11
C LEU A 7 -11.54 1.46 -17.97
N ILE A 8 -12.66 0.72 -18.13
CA ILE A 8 -13.13 -0.26 -17.13
C ILE A 8 -12.04 -1.32 -16.87
N ARG A 9 -11.41 -1.83 -17.93
CA ARG A 9 -10.31 -2.79 -17.79
C ARG A 9 -9.13 -2.18 -17.02
N GLN A 10 -8.76 -0.93 -17.30
CA GLN A 10 -7.69 -0.24 -16.59
C GLN A 10 -8.03 0.00 -15.12
N LEU A 11 -9.27 0.41 -14.81
CA LEU A 11 -9.76 0.56 -13.44
C LEU A 11 -9.58 -0.75 -12.66
N ARG A 12 -10.05 -1.88 -13.19
CA ARG A 12 -9.87 -3.20 -12.55
C ARG A 12 -8.41 -3.54 -12.28
N ILE A 13 -7.56 -3.40 -13.29
CA ILE A 13 -6.14 -3.77 -13.20
C ILE A 13 -5.41 -2.91 -12.18
N LYS A 14 -5.58 -1.58 -12.27
CA LYS A 14 -4.87 -0.63 -11.41
C LYS A 14 -5.41 -0.64 -9.98
N SER A 15 -6.72 -0.78 -9.79
CA SER A 15 -7.32 -1.01 -8.47
C SER A 15 -6.76 -2.26 -7.82
N GLY A 16 -6.65 -3.37 -8.56
CA GLY A 16 -6.06 -4.59 -8.05
C GLY A 16 -4.60 -4.43 -7.64
N ALA A 17 -3.79 -3.73 -8.44
CA ALA A 17 -2.39 -3.47 -8.13
C ALA A 17 -2.23 -2.60 -6.87
N ALA A 18 -2.96 -1.49 -6.80
CA ALA A 18 -2.89 -0.56 -5.69
C ALA A 18 -3.40 -1.20 -4.37
N LYS A 19 -4.51 -1.94 -4.41
CA LYS A 19 -5.05 -2.66 -3.22
C LYS A 19 -4.07 -3.70 -2.68
N ARG A 20 -3.37 -4.44 -3.55
CA ARG A 20 -2.37 -5.43 -3.10
C ARG A 20 -1.19 -4.76 -2.41
N LEU A 21 -0.63 -3.72 -3.03
CA LEU A 21 0.50 -2.98 -2.47
C LEU A 21 0.12 -2.26 -1.16
N TRP A 22 -1.11 -1.73 -1.07
CA TRP A 22 -1.60 -1.14 0.17
C TRP A 22 -1.67 -2.16 1.31
N LYS A 23 -2.22 -3.35 1.07
CA LYS A 23 -2.23 -4.44 2.07
C LYS A 23 -0.83 -4.89 2.46
N GLU A 24 0.07 -5.03 1.49
CA GLU A 24 1.46 -5.43 1.70
C GLU A 24 2.22 -4.41 2.56
N ASN A 25 2.13 -3.11 2.21
CA ASN A 25 2.72 -2.03 2.98
C ASN A 25 2.14 -1.96 4.41
N THR A 26 0.83 -2.13 4.57
CA THR A 26 0.19 -2.17 5.90
C THR A 26 0.69 -3.35 6.74
N LEU A 27 0.87 -4.53 6.14
CA LEU A 27 1.45 -5.69 6.82
C LEU A 27 2.88 -5.39 7.29
N TYR A 28 3.75 -4.91 6.39
CA TYR A 28 5.14 -4.62 6.74
C TYR A 28 5.28 -3.53 7.79
N ARG A 29 4.41 -2.51 7.78
CA ARG A 29 4.37 -1.50 8.83
C ARG A 29 4.03 -2.12 10.18
N LYS A 30 3.04 -3.01 10.23
CA LYS A 30 2.68 -3.72 11.47
C LYS A 30 3.82 -4.59 11.96
N ASP A 31 4.41 -5.41 11.08
CA ASP A 31 5.51 -6.31 11.44
C ASP A 31 6.72 -5.52 11.95
N THR A 32 7.03 -4.37 11.34
CA THR A 32 8.11 -3.47 11.80
C THR A 32 7.85 -2.94 13.21
N VAL A 33 6.60 -2.57 13.52
CA VAL A 33 6.21 -2.12 14.87
C VAL A 33 6.37 -3.25 15.88
N ASP A 34 5.90 -4.46 15.56
CA ASP A 34 6.02 -5.63 16.45
C ASP A 34 7.50 -5.99 16.71
N LEU A 35 8.36 -5.89 15.68
CA LEU A 35 9.81 -6.06 15.81
C LEU A 35 10.44 -4.98 16.69
N GLN A 36 10.03 -3.72 16.53
CA GLN A 36 10.51 -2.62 17.37
C GLN A 36 10.12 -2.83 18.84
N LEU A 37 8.88 -3.21 19.12
CA LEU A 37 8.41 -3.53 20.47
C LEU A 37 9.21 -4.68 21.10
N LYS A 38 9.55 -5.70 20.30
CA LYS A 38 10.39 -6.81 20.76
C LYS A 38 11.81 -6.34 21.09
N LEU A 39 12.41 -5.50 20.25
CA LEU A 39 13.72 -4.91 20.50
C LEU A 39 13.71 -4.06 21.79
N ASP A 40 12.71 -3.21 21.96
CA ASP A 40 12.57 -2.35 23.14
C ASP A 40 12.47 -3.19 24.42
N LYS A 41 11.73 -4.29 24.37
CA LYS A 41 11.67 -5.26 25.47
C LYS A 41 13.03 -5.92 25.74
N MET A 42 13.75 -6.35 24.71
CA MET A 42 15.10 -6.93 24.89
C MET A 42 16.08 -5.95 25.54
N ILE A 43 15.98 -4.66 25.21
CA ILE A 43 16.76 -3.60 25.85
C ILE A 43 16.39 -3.47 27.34
N ALA A 44 15.08 -3.44 27.65
CA ALA A 44 14.59 -3.33 29.02
C ALA A 44 14.97 -4.55 29.89
N ASP A 45 14.95 -5.75 29.31
CA ASP A 45 15.31 -7.00 29.97
C ASP A 45 16.84 -7.17 30.12
N GLY A 46 17.65 -6.23 29.58
CA GLY A 46 19.10 -6.27 29.67
C GLY A 46 19.75 -7.39 28.85
N ALA A 47 19.17 -7.71 27.68
CA ALA A 47 19.72 -8.72 26.77
C ALA A 47 21.16 -8.41 26.35
N GLU A 48 21.90 -9.46 25.97
CA GLU A 48 23.30 -9.32 25.56
C GLU A 48 23.43 -8.47 24.27
N GLU A 49 24.53 -7.72 24.17
CA GLU A 49 24.81 -6.83 23.04
C GLU A 49 24.75 -7.52 21.67
N TRP A 50 25.18 -8.79 21.58
CA TRP A 50 25.11 -9.54 20.32
C TRP A 50 23.65 -9.76 19.87
N ASP A 51 22.77 -10.10 20.81
CA ASP A 51 21.34 -10.29 20.54
C ASP A 51 20.66 -8.96 20.17
N LEU A 52 20.98 -7.89 20.88
CA LEU A 52 20.48 -6.54 20.59
C LEU A 52 20.89 -6.08 19.20
N LYS A 53 22.14 -6.32 18.79
CA LYS A 53 22.63 -5.97 17.47
C LYS A 53 21.88 -6.72 16.36
N ASN A 54 21.59 -8.00 16.56
CA ASN A 54 20.82 -8.79 15.60
C ASN A 54 19.37 -8.30 15.50
N ALA A 55 18.73 -8.01 16.64
CA ALA A 55 17.37 -7.47 16.67
C ALA A 55 17.28 -6.09 15.98
N ARG A 56 18.25 -5.20 16.20
CA ARG A 56 18.34 -3.90 15.51
C ARG A 56 18.46 -4.08 13.99
N ARG A 57 19.35 -4.96 13.54
CA ARG A 57 19.51 -5.24 12.11
C ARG A 57 18.20 -5.75 11.49
N LEU A 58 17.47 -6.62 12.20
CA LEU A 58 16.20 -7.13 11.72
C LEU A 58 15.15 -6.02 11.58
N VAL A 59 15.07 -5.10 12.55
CA VAL A 59 14.21 -3.91 12.47
C VAL A 59 14.60 -3.03 11.27
N GLU A 60 15.89 -2.75 11.08
CA GLU A 60 16.37 -1.94 9.95
C GLU A 60 16.02 -2.55 8.59
N GLU A 61 16.18 -3.87 8.41
CA GLU A 61 15.77 -4.55 7.18
C GLU A 61 14.26 -4.48 6.97
N SER A 62 13.46 -4.65 8.04
CA SER A 62 12.00 -4.51 7.96
C SER A 62 11.57 -3.08 7.57
N GLN A 63 12.23 -2.05 8.11
CA GLN A 63 12.01 -0.65 7.73
C GLN A 63 12.32 -0.39 6.26
N LYS A 64 13.37 -1.00 5.70
CA LYS A 64 13.67 -0.89 4.26
C LYS A 64 12.54 -1.45 3.41
N MET A 65 11.92 -2.56 3.84
CA MET A 65 10.76 -3.14 3.14
C MET A 65 9.54 -2.22 3.17
N VAL A 66 9.29 -1.55 4.30
CA VAL A 66 8.23 -0.53 4.40
C VAL A 66 8.47 0.62 3.42
N ILE A 67 9.71 1.11 3.31
CA ILE A 67 10.05 2.19 2.38
C ILE A 67 9.84 1.75 0.92
N ASP A 68 10.35 0.58 0.52
CA ASP A 68 10.18 0.06 -0.85
C ASP A 68 8.70 -0.07 -1.22
N THR A 69 7.94 -0.75 -0.36
CA THR A 69 6.52 -0.99 -0.60
C THR A 69 5.70 0.29 -0.59
N SER A 70 6.03 1.26 0.26
CA SER A 70 5.40 2.58 0.27
C SER A 70 5.62 3.33 -1.05
N VAL A 71 6.85 3.31 -1.60
CA VAL A 71 7.15 3.95 -2.90
C VAL A 71 6.36 3.27 -4.03
N ARG A 72 6.35 1.94 -4.06
CA ARG A 72 5.62 1.17 -5.09
C ARG A 72 4.11 1.38 -4.97
N MET A 73 3.58 1.40 -3.74
CA MET A 73 2.19 1.69 -3.44
C MET A 73 1.83 3.10 -3.93
N GLY A 74 2.61 4.12 -3.59
CA GLY A 74 2.37 5.50 -4.01
C GLY A 74 2.29 5.64 -5.53
N ARG A 75 3.19 4.97 -6.27
CA ARG A 75 3.11 4.91 -7.73
C ARG A 75 1.83 4.26 -8.23
N ALA A 76 1.46 3.09 -7.70
CA ALA A 76 0.26 2.38 -8.13
C ALA A 76 -1.04 3.15 -7.82
N VAL A 77 -1.09 3.83 -6.66
CA VAL A 77 -2.19 4.73 -6.27
C VAL A 77 -2.26 5.93 -7.21
N GLY A 78 -1.12 6.54 -7.56
CA GLY A 78 -1.05 7.63 -8.53
C GLY A 78 -1.58 7.21 -9.90
N GLU A 79 -1.12 6.06 -10.41
CA GLU A 79 -1.60 5.53 -11.69
C GLU A 79 -3.11 5.20 -11.67
N LEU A 80 -3.65 4.72 -10.55
CA LEU A 80 -5.09 4.51 -10.38
C LEU A 80 -5.84 5.84 -10.39
N ARG A 81 -5.33 6.84 -9.67
CA ARG A 81 -5.90 8.20 -9.62
C ARG A 81 -6.02 8.80 -11.01
N ASP A 82 -4.99 8.66 -11.85
CA ASP A 82 -5.03 9.16 -13.23
C ASP A 82 -6.15 8.53 -14.05
N VAL A 83 -6.39 7.22 -13.89
CA VAL A 83 -7.48 6.51 -14.58
C VAL A 83 -8.85 6.89 -14.02
N VAL A 84 -8.97 7.06 -12.71
CA VAL A 84 -10.21 7.54 -12.07
C VAL A 84 -10.56 8.96 -12.54
N ILE A 85 -9.59 9.86 -12.64
CA ILE A 85 -9.82 11.22 -13.17
C ILE A 85 -10.38 11.17 -14.60
N LYS A 86 -9.82 10.31 -15.46
CA LYS A 86 -10.33 10.09 -16.82
C LYS A 86 -11.71 9.46 -16.84
N ALA A 87 -11.95 8.44 -16.02
CA ALA A 87 -13.25 7.77 -15.94
C ALA A 87 -14.36 8.72 -15.44
N ARG A 88 -14.04 9.67 -14.55
CA ARG A 88 -14.98 10.68 -14.06
C ARG A 88 -15.55 11.58 -15.16
N THR A 89 -14.81 11.79 -16.25
CA THR A 89 -15.31 12.62 -17.37
C THR A 89 -16.28 11.87 -18.28
N GLU A 90 -16.49 10.56 -18.06
CA GLU A 90 -17.37 9.72 -18.86
C GLU A 90 -18.71 9.49 -18.13
N PRO A 91 -19.82 10.13 -18.55
CA PRO A 91 -21.11 10.02 -17.86
C PRO A 91 -21.65 8.59 -17.78
N LEU A 92 -21.28 7.74 -18.74
CA LEU A 92 -21.66 6.33 -18.79
C LEU A 92 -21.01 5.47 -17.68
N LEU A 93 -19.98 5.98 -17.01
CA LEU A 93 -19.30 5.30 -15.91
C LEU A 93 -19.73 5.80 -14.53
N ALA A 94 -20.63 6.79 -14.45
CA ALA A 94 -21.03 7.41 -13.18
C ALA A 94 -21.58 6.40 -12.16
N GLU A 95 -22.24 5.33 -12.64
CA GLU A 95 -22.80 4.25 -11.80
C GLU A 95 -22.02 2.93 -11.97
N ASP A 96 -20.86 2.95 -12.64
CA ASP A 96 -20.07 1.74 -12.84
C ASP A 96 -19.39 1.31 -11.53
N ASN A 97 -19.53 0.02 -11.20
CA ASN A 97 -19.01 -0.53 -9.96
C ASN A 97 -17.47 -0.49 -9.86
N ASP A 98 -16.75 -0.66 -10.98
CA ASP A 98 -15.29 -0.61 -10.97
C ASP A 98 -14.80 0.82 -10.75
N PHE A 99 -15.51 1.81 -11.30
CA PHE A 99 -15.25 3.22 -11.06
C PHE A 99 -15.51 3.62 -9.60
N LEU A 100 -16.71 3.35 -9.09
CA LEU A 100 -17.09 3.70 -7.71
C LEU A 100 -16.19 3.01 -6.68
N SER A 101 -15.85 1.75 -6.90
CA SER A 101 -14.95 1.02 -5.99
C SER A 101 -13.49 1.45 -6.08
N ALA A 102 -13.06 2.03 -7.20
CA ALA A 102 -11.76 2.66 -7.34
C ALA A 102 -11.70 4.00 -6.61
N GLU A 103 -12.75 4.83 -6.72
CA GLU A 103 -12.87 6.07 -5.96
C GLU A 103 -12.84 5.83 -4.45
N ALA A 104 -13.71 4.94 -3.94
CA ALA A 104 -13.77 4.63 -2.53
C ALA A 104 -12.42 4.14 -1.97
N PHE A 105 -11.69 3.34 -2.76
CA PHE A 105 -10.36 2.89 -2.36
C PHE A 105 -9.32 4.03 -2.35
N LEU A 106 -9.39 4.99 -3.27
CA LEU A 106 -8.49 6.14 -3.25
C LEU A 106 -8.71 7.04 -2.04
N GLU A 107 -9.96 7.12 -1.54
CA GLU A 107 -10.27 7.80 -0.29
C GLU A 107 -9.70 7.04 0.92
N GLU A 108 -9.92 5.72 0.98
CA GLU A 108 -9.36 4.85 2.03
C GLU A 108 -7.83 4.91 2.07
N ALA A 109 -7.17 4.89 0.91
CA ALA A 109 -5.71 4.92 0.80
C ALA A 109 -5.09 6.31 1.08
N ALA A 110 -5.91 7.37 1.19
CA ALA A 110 -5.45 8.72 1.52
C ALA A 110 -5.47 9.03 3.03
N LEU A 111 -6.10 8.17 3.83
CA LEU A 111 -6.11 8.21 5.31
C LEU A 111 -4.89 7.50 5.90
#